data_AF-A0A3R5XH55-F1
#
_entry.id   AF-A0A3R5XH55-F1
#
_cell.length_a   1.000
_cell.length_b   1.000
_cell.length_c   1.000
_cell.angle_alpha   90.00
_cell.angle_beta   90.00
_cell.angle_gamma   90.00
#
_symmetry.space_group_name_H-M   'P 1'
#
loop_
_entity.id
_entity.type
_entity.pdbx_description
1 polymer ?
#
loop_
_entity_poly.entity_id
_entity_poly.type
_entity_poly.pdbx_seq_one_letter_code
_entity_poly.pdbx_strand_id
1 'polypeptide(L)'
;MPLIIAIIVIIIIVKVISKRKYEELEKEILQKLGFSSWNMVTYFDEYVAVKSRQALEKYDDVKFFKENKGKLTRAEEIIKKKNNIVDILKKFLEDNEYKSRPKYRQITRQIDVVLRNASAYRIKVQYISSAGNHLGEKVITLQQSSINKFKKDPSLLMGKGEYNKYLKEQQKEALSKKQHEYYEKVNSIIDYANKNRDMLVIKGSQEKVDNLVIQLFDKTVNSIKKIKTIDSEEWTVIGDFIIHHKRELEKIVNNNQRILDYYESSEFLKIKETCEAMMSSQREFNEYINEKIQSISKLFGTRVVRNETINDDEYDYIRPYKKTITPFTAEVSATVFASAENNPLEYIVKNFYPNKKSYPEQIRKLYILIEELETLRDAKQIIENYKADYQQYLGDVPAFIMENDEAGFYSRLGFANIDESVLTVEYKFSYTSNGGMARRSFIVPMTEETIIELIKLLESKLTASAFAKEQRTLMTKKLREFIKKRDNYTCCNCGNSIYAEPNLLLEIDHIIPVSKGGCTEEKNLQTLCWKCNRSKSDKIIS
;
A
#
# COMPACT_ATOMS: atom_id res chain seq x y z
N MET A 1 23.78 29.63 103.70
CA MET A 1 24.42 28.94 102.57
C MET A 1 23.80 27.58 102.18
N PRO A 2 23.53 26.61 103.09
CA PRO A 2 23.12 25.26 102.68
C PRO A 2 21.73 25.20 102.00
N LEU A 3 20.79 26.06 102.38
CA LEU A 3 19.44 26.11 101.79
C LEU A 3 19.47 26.58 100.32
N ILE A 4 20.30 27.57 99.99
CA ILE A 4 20.45 28.09 98.63
C ILE A 4 21.09 27.05 97.73
N ILE A 5 22.11 26.34 98.23
CA ILE A 5 22.75 25.23 97.52
C ILE A 5 21.73 24.10 97.28
N ALA A 6 20.92 23.74 98.27
CA ALA A 6 19.86 22.74 98.11
C ALA A 6 18.82 23.14 97.05
N ILE A 7 18.38 24.40 97.02
CA ILE A 7 17.44 24.91 96.00
C ILE A 7 18.06 24.85 94.61
N ILE A 8 19.33 25.25 94.46
CA ILE A 8 20.06 25.17 93.18
C ILE A 8 20.17 23.71 92.72
N VAL A 9 20.52 22.79 93.62
CA VAL A 9 20.60 21.36 93.33
C VAL A 9 19.24 20.80 92.90
N ILE A 10 18.14 21.18 93.57
CA ILE A 10 16.78 20.77 93.18
C ILE A 10 16.42 21.33 91.79
N ILE A 11 16.72 22.59 91.49
CA ILE A 11 16.48 23.19 90.17
C ILE A 11 17.27 22.44 89.09
N ILE A 12 18.53 22.07 89.37
CA ILE A 12 19.36 21.29 88.45
C ILE A 12 18.76 19.90 88.23
N ILE A 13 18.37 19.19 89.30
CA ILE A 13 17.74 17.87 89.21
C ILE A 13 16.43 17.95 88.41
N VAL A 14 15.58 18.94 88.68
CA VAL A 14 14.33 19.17 87.93
C VAL A 14 14.62 19.45 86.45
N LYS A 15 15.64 20.25 86.13
CA LYS A 15 16.08 20.48 84.75
C LYS A 15 16.58 19.20 84.07
N VAL A 16 17.34 18.36 84.77
CA VAL A 16 17.85 17.08 84.25
C VAL A 16 16.70 16.10 84.00
N ILE A 17 15.78 15.93 84.96
CA ILE A 17 14.59 15.07 84.80
C ILE A 17 13.71 15.60 83.66
N SER A 18 13.51 16.92 83.60
CA SER A 18 12.76 17.58 82.53
C SER A 18 13.39 17.35 81.16
N LYS A 19 14.72 17.32 81.06
CA LYS A 19 15.45 17.04 79.82
C LYS A 19 15.30 15.58 79.41
N ARG A 20 15.47 14.63 80.33
CA ARG A 20 15.27 13.20 80.06
C ARG A 20 13.85 12.88 79.57
N LYS A 21 12.83 13.44 80.22
CA LYS A 21 11.43 13.29 79.80
C LYS A 21 11.16 13.83 78.38
N TYR A 22 11.87 14.89 77.98
CA TYR A 22 11.80 15.40 76.61
C TYR A 22 12.49 14.44 75.63
N GLU A 23 13.70 13.97 75.94
CA GLU A 23 14.47 13.06 75.09
C GLU A 23 13.75 11.71 74.87
N GLU A 24 13.10 11.17 75.90
CA GLU A 24 12.26 9.97 75.81
C GLU A 24 11.07 10.18 74.87
N LEU A 25 10.31 11.26 75.08
CA LEU A 25 9.16 11.61 74.25
C LEU A 25 9.57 11.90 72.79
N GLU A 26 10.68 12.60 72.60
CA GLU A 26 11.25 12.88 71.29
C GLU A 26 11.60 11.60 70.53
N LYS A 27 12.26 10.65 71.19
CA LYS A 27 12.61 9.37 70.60
C LYS A 27 11.37 8.56 70.20
N GLU A 28 10.36 8.48 71.07
CA GLU A 28 9.09 7.80 70.77
C GLU A 28 8.39 8.41 69.54
N ILE A 29 8.28 9.74 69.50
CA ILE A 29 7.60 10.45 68.41
C ILE A 29 8.39 10.33 67.10
N LEU A 30 9.71 10.49 67.13
CA LEU A 30 10.56 10.31 65.95
C LEU A 30 10.43 8.88 65.39
N GLN A 31 10.42 7.86 66.27
CA GLN A 31 10.20 6.48 65.86
C GLN A 31 8.81 6.28 65.26
N LYS A 32 7.76 6.87 65.85
CA LYS A 32 6.37 6.81 65.35
C LYS A 32 6.24 7.45 63.97
N LEU A 33 6.92 8.57 63.75
CA LEU A 33 6.93 9.30 62.48
C LEU A 33 7.87 8.68 61.42
N GLY A 34 8.68 7.69 61.80
CA GLY A 34 9.68 7.09 60.93
C GLY A 34 10.86 8.02 60.62
N PHE A 35 11.16 8.97 61.50
CA PHE A 35 12.21 9.98 61.33
C PHE A 35 13.43 9.66 62.20
N SER A 36 14.62 9.85 61.64
CA SER A 36 15.88 9.64 62.37
C SER A 36 16.24 10.82 63.29
N SER A 37 15.85 12.03 62.92
CA SER A 37 16.02 13.27 63.70
C SER A 37 15.17 14.40 63.13
N TRP A 38 14.97 15.49 63.87
CA TRP A 38 14.31 16.69 63.36
C TRP A 38 15.10 17.42 62.26
N ASN A 39 16.41 17.16 62.13
CA ASN A 39 17.30 17.82 61.15
C ASN A 39 17.31 17.14 59.77
N MET A 40 16.29 16.34 59.45
CA MET A 40 16.17 15.62 58.18
C MET A 40 15.80 16.51 56.97
N VAL A 41 15.38 17.75 57.22
CA VAL A 41 15.05 18.74 56.20
C VAL A 41 15.81 20.03 56.46
N THR A 42 16.65 20.41 55.50
CA THR A 42 17.39 21.67 55.54
C THR A 42 16.51 22.83 55.11
N TYR A 43 16.78 24.01 55.65
CA TYR A 43 16.08 25.23 55.26
C TYR A 43 16.45 25.67 53.83
N PHE A 44 17.73 25.52 53.45
CA PHE A 44 18.23 25.75 52.09
C PHE A 44 18.63 24.42 51.44
N ASP A 45 18.29 24.25 50.17
CA ASP A 45 18.56 23.06 49.39
C ASP A 45 19.76 23.24 48.46
N GLU A 46 20.01 24.46 48.02
CA GLU A 46 21.08 24.81 47.08
C GLU A 46 21.70 26.16 47.44
N TYR A 47 22.97 26.31 47.06
CA TYR A 47 23.74 27.52 47.29
C TYR A 47 24.39 27.96 45.97
N VAL A 48 24.33 29.26 45.69
CA VAL A 48 24.91 29.88 44.49
C VAL A 48 25.69 31.12 44.90
N ALA A 49 26.90 31.27 44.37
CA ALA A 49 27.70 32.48 44.54
C ALA A 49 27.68 33.34 43.27
N VAL A 50 27.44 34.64 43.43
CA VAL A 50 27.54 35.66 42.37
C VAL A 50 28.60 36.70 42.73
N LYS A 51 29.18 37.36 41.73
CA LYS A 51 30.33 38.28 41.90
C LYS A 51 29.97 39.77 41.92
N SER A 52 28.69 40.13 41.78
CA SER A 52 28.26 41.54 41.81
C SER A 52 26.85 41.70 42.39
N ARG A 53 26.58 42.89 42.90
CA ARG A 53 25.25 43.29 43.39
C ARG A 53 24.18 43.18 42.30
N GLN A 54 24.49 43.65 41.11
CA GLN A 54 23.59 43.59 39.96
C GLN A 54 23.29 42.13 39.55
N ALA A 55 24.28 41.23 39.65
CA ALA A 55 24.07 39.81 39.37
C ALA A 55 23.16 39.17 40.42
N LEU A 56 23.29 39.53 41.71
CA LEU A 56 22.43 39.05 42.80
C LEU A 56 20.96 39.45 42.58
N GLU A 57 20.72 40.71 42.23
CA GLU A 57 19.36 41.23 42.03
C GLU A 57 18.65 40.53 40.87
N LYS A 58 19.36 40.36 39.74
CA LYS A 58 18.86 39.71 38.52
C LYS A 58 18.86 38.17 38.58
N TYR A 59 19.41 37.55 39.61
CA TYR A 59 19.43 36.10 39.72
C TYR A 59 18.03 35.58 40.11
N ASP A 60 17.45 34.74 39.28
CA ASP A 60 16.14 34.11 39.47
C ASP A 60 16.20 32.60 39.25
N ASP A 61 15.06 31.94 39.36
CA ASP A 61 14.92 30.49 39.18
C ASP A 61 15.22 30.04 37.73
N VAL A 62 14.80 30.83 36.74
CA VAL A 62 15.10 30.60 35.33
C VAL A 62 16.61 30.56 35.10
N LYS A 63 17.33 31.57 35.60
CA LYS A 63 18.79 31.66 35.47
C LYS A 63 19.48 30.51 36.20
N PHE A 64 19.02 30.16 37.40
CA PHE A 64 19.54 29.02 38.15
C PHE A 64 19.48 27.72 37.33
N PHE A 65 18.31 27.38 36.79
CA PHE A 65 18.13 26.13 36.05
C PHE A 65 18.79 26.15 34.66
N LYS A 66 18.95 27.32 34.03
CA LYS A 66 19.75 27.47 32.80
C LYS A 66 21.23 27.14 33.03
N GLU A 67 21.80 27.63 34.14
CA GLU A 67 23.19 27.38 34.52
C GLU A 67 23.39 25.95 35.07
N ASN A 68 22.31 25.30 35.54
CA ASN A 68 22.34 24.00 36.21
C ASN A 68 21.33 23.01 35.61
N LYS A 69 21.45 22.69 34.32
CA LYS A 69 20.42 21.94 33.54
C LYS A 69 19.98 20.60 34.17
N GLY A 70 20.85 19.91 34.91
CA GLY A 70 20.51 18.64 35.59
C GLY A 70 19.75 18.79 36.91
N LYS A 71 19.59 20.00 37.46
CA LYS A 71 19.01 20.21 38.80
C LYS A 71 17.49 20.33 38.83
N LEU A 72 16.81 20.49 37.70
CA LEU A 72 15.34 20.62 37.66
C LEU A 72 14.65 19.36 38.20
N THR A 73 15.08 18.18 37.75
CA THR A 73 14.56 16.88 38.22
C THR A 73 14.84 16.69 39.71
N ARG A 74 16.06 17.03 40.16
CA ARG A 74 16.44 16.96 41.58
C ARG A 74 15.59 17.89 42.46
N ALA A 75 15.31 19.11 41.97
CA ALA A 75 14.44 20.04 42.68
C ALA A 75 13.00 19.49 42.80
N GLU A 76 12.48 18.85 41.74
CA GLU A 76 11.17 18.18 41.76
C GLU A 76 11.11 17.07 42.81
N GLU A 77 12.14 16.21 42.87
CA GLU A 77 12.23 15.13 43.86
C GLU A 77 12.28 15.65 45.30
N ILE A 78 13.07 16.69 45.55
CA ILE A 78 13.20 17.30 46.89
C ILE A 78 11.87 17.95 47.30
N ILE A 79 11.21 18.67 46.38
CA ILE A 79 9.89 19.27 46.65
C ILE A 79 8.87 18.19 47.01
N LYS A 80 8.81 17.09 46.25
CA LYS A 80 7.92 15.95 46.55
C LYS A 80 8.20 15.37 47.93
N LYS A 81 9.48 15.14 48.26
CA LYS A 81 9.88 14.63 49.58
C LYS A 81 9.48 15.58 50.71
N LYS A 82 9.71 16.89 50.53
CA LYS A 82 9.34 17.93 51.49
C LYS A 82 7.82 18.00 51.69
N ASN A 83 7.03 17.94 50.62
CA ASN A 83 5.57 17.92 50.70
C ASN A 83 5.06 16.70 51.47
N ASN A 84 5.60 15.51 51.21
CA ASN A 84 5.24 14.30 51.96
C ASN A 84 5.53 14.45 53.46
N ILE A 85 6.68 15.01 53.84
CA ILE A 85 7.02 15.28 55.25
C ILE A 85 6.03 16.27 55.86
N VAL A 86 5.66 17.33 55.14
CA VAL A 86 4.65 18.30 55.59
C VAL A 86 3.31 17.62 55.84
N ASP A 87 2.88 16.72 54.95
CA ASP A 87 1.61 16.00 55.09
C ASP A 87 1.62 15.06 56.30
N ILE A 88 2.70 14.32 56.52
CA ILE A 88 2.89 13.44 57.69
C ILE A 88 2.80 14.27 58.98
N LEU A 89 3.54 15.38 59.05
CA LEU A 89 3.61 16.22 60.24
C LEU A 89 2.31 16.96 60.54
N LYS A 90 1.62 17.46 59.51
CA LYS A 90 0.30 18.08 59.67
C LYS A 90 -0.72 17.10 60.21
N LYS A 91 -0.80 15.90 59.62
CA LYS A 91 -1.67 14.81 60.12
C LYS A 91 -1.36 14.45 61.58
N PHE A 92 -0.08 14.37 61.93
CA PHE A 92 0.33 14.11 63.31
C PHE A 92 -0.12 15.24 64.26
N LEU A 93 0.00 16.50 63.86
CA LEU A 93 -0.43 17.65 64.68
C LEU A 93 -1.96 17.75 64.81
N GLU A 94 -2.71 17.36 63.78
CA GLU A 94 -4.17 17.29 63.81
C GLU A 94 -4.65 16.37 64.93
N ASP A 95 -4.14 15.13 64.99
CA ASP A 95 -4.46 14.22 66.09
C ASP A 95 -3.40 13.15 66.41
N ASN A 96 -3.11 12.98 67.70
CA ASN A 96 -2.15 12.00 68.21
C ASN A 96 -2.30 11.76 69.72
N GLU A 97 -1.84 10.59 70.17
CA GLU A 97 -1.90 10.12 71.56
C GLU A 97 -0.99 10.86 72.55
N TYR A 98 -0.07 11.71 72.05
CA TYR A 98 0.95 12.36 72.87
C TYR A 98 0.53 13.76 73.36
N LYS A 99 -0.61 14.30 72.92
CA LYS A 99 -1.06 15.67 73.23
C LYS A 99 -1.12 15.98 74.73
N SER A 100 -1.43 14.99 75.57
CA SER A 100 -1.53 15.12 77.04
C SER A 100 -0.18 14.95 77.76
N ARG A 101 0.88 14.52 77.06
CA ARG A 101 2.20 14.24 77.66
C ARG A 101 2.91 15.55 78.05
N PRO A 102 3.61 15.58 79.20
CA PRO A 102 4.51 16.68 79.52
C PRO A 102 5.53 16.89 78.40
N LYS A 103 5.86 18.15 78.09
CA LYS A 103 6.82 18.55 77.03
C LYS A 103 6.34 18.40 75.58
N TYR A 104 5.12 17.93 75.33
CA TYR A 104 4.56 17.88 73.97
C TYR A 104 4.63 19.23 73.23
N ARG A 105 4.37 20.36 73.91
CA ARG A 105 4.53 21.72 73.34
C ARG A 105 5.94 22.06 72.86
N GLN A 106 6.98 21.44 73.43
CA GLN A 106 8.35 21.61 72.94
C GLN A 106 8.58 20.82 71.65
N ILE A 107 7.97 19.63 71.53
CA ILE A 107 7.97 18.83 70.30
C ILE A 107 7.21 19.56 69.18
N THR A 108 6.04 20.13 69.46
CA THR A 108 5.29 20.88 68.43
C THR A 108 6.11 22.04 67.87
N ARG A 109 6.92 22.73 68.72
CA ARG A 109 7.86 23.76 68.25
C ARG A 109 8.95 23.20 67.34
N GLN A 110 9.45 22.00 67.58
CA GLN A 110 10.39 21.35 66.67
C GLN A 110 9.71 20.99 65.34
N ILE A 111 8.49 20.45 65.40
CA ILE A 111 7.68 20.16 64.21
C ILE A 111 7.44 21.44 63.41
N ASP A 112 7.13 22.57 64.05
CA ASP A 112 6.94 23.86 63.38
C ASP A 112 8.20 24.34 62.64
N VAL A 113 9.39 24.08 63.21
CA VAL A 113 10.68 24.35 62.53
C VAL A 113 10.84 23.47 61.30
N VAL A 114 10.53 22.17 61.41
CA VAL A 114 10.60 21.25 60.27
C VAL A 114 9.59 21.64 59.17
N LEU A 115 8.36 21.97 59.54
CA LEU A 115 7.33 22.46 58.61
C LEU A 115 7.81 23.71 57.87
N ARG A 116 8.45 24.65 58.57
CA ARG A 116 9.05 25.84 57.95
C ARG A 116 10.17 25.47 56.98
N ASN A 117 11.06 24.55 57.34
CA ASN A 117 12.15 24.09 56.47
C ASN A 117 11.62 23.37 55.23
N ALA A 118 10.57 22.56 55.37
CA ALA A 118 9.96 21.78 54.31
C ALA A 118 8.97 22.56 53.44
N SER A 119 8.52 23.75 53.86
CA SER A 119 7.49 24.51 53.14
C SER A 119 7.82 24.90 51.69
N ALA A 120 9.09 24.83 51.28
CA ALA A 120 9.51 25.09 49.91
C ALA A 120 10.90 24.52 49.61
N TYR A 121 11.23 24.47 48.33
CA TYR A 121 12.62 24.34 47.88
C TYR A 121 13.27 25.72 47.81
N ARG A 122 14.43 25.90 48.47
CA ARG A 122 15.07 27.21 48.61
C ARG A 122 16.49 27.20 48.08
N ILE A 123 16.77 28.14 47.19
CA ILE A 123 18.10 28.41 46.67
C ILE A 123 18.61 29.67 47.34
N LYS A 124 19.74 29.56 48.05
CA LYS A 124 20.43 30.70 48.63
C LYS A 124 21.43 31.27 47.62
N VAL A 125 21.20 32.49 47.17
CA VAL A 125 22.12 33.22 46.29
C VAL A 125 22.91 34.21 47.13
N GLN A 126 24.24 34.13 47.09
CA GLN A 126 25.14 34.94 47.90
C GLN A 126 26.06 35.77 47.00
N TYR A 127 26.15 37.06 47.26
CA TYR A 127 27.14 37.94 46.64
C TYR A 127 28.44 37.86 47.43
N ILE A 128 29.44 37.21 46.84
CA ILE A 128 30.79 37.09 47.38
C ILE A 128 31.75 37.91 46.50
N SER A 129 32.51 38.83 47.09
CA SER A 129 33.50 39.64 46.37
C SER A 129 34.70 38.79 45.93
N SER A 130 35.52 39.30 45.02
CA SER A 130 36.79 38.64 44.65
C SER A 130 37.75 38.46 45.84
N ALA A 131 37.60 39.27 46.89
CA ALA A 131 38.36 39.16 48.14
C ALA A 131 37.72 38.21 49.17
N GLY A 132 36.63 37.53 48.82
CA GLY A 132 35.93 36.57 49.69
C GLY A 132 34.91 37.18 50.66
N ASN A 133 34.64 38.48 50.57
CA ASN A 133 33.71 39.15 51.50
C ASN A 133 32.24 38.88 51.11
N HIS A 134 31.40 38.60 52.10
CA HIS A 134 29.95 38.45 51.91
C HIS A 134 29.26 39.82 51.87
N LEU A 135 28.77 40.22 50.70
CA LEU A 135 28.26 41.57 50.43
C LEU A 135 26.73 41.62 50.21
N GLY A 136 26.04 40.48 50.28
CA GLY A 136 24.59 40.40 50.24
C GLY A 136 24.07 38.99 49.95
N GLU A 137 22.78 38.76 50.19
CA GLU A 137 22.12 37.50 49.88
C GLU A 137 20.68 37.69 49.41
N LYS A 138 20.16 36.70 48.67
CA LYS A 138 18.79 36.61 48.19
C LYS A 138 18.35 35.15 48.26
N VAL A 139 17.09 34.91 48.62
CA VAL A 139 16.51 33.56 48.65
C VAL A 139 15.47 33.42 47.55
N ILE A 140 15.65 32.42 46.69
CA ILE A 140 14.66 32.04 45.69
C ILE A 140 13.87 30.87 46.25
N THR A 141 12.54 30.97 46.25
CA THR A 141 11.63 29.99 46.83
C THR A 141 10.81 29.34 45.71
N LEU A 142 10.85 28.01 45.64
CA LEU A 142 10.21 27.22 44.59
C LEU A 142 9.20 26.25 45.18
N GLN A 143 8.08 26.14 44.48
CA GLN A 143 6.98 25.21 44.77
C GLN A 143 6.79 24.25 43.60
N GLN A 144 5.95 23.23 43.79
CA GLN A 144 5.64 22.27 42.72
C GLN A 144 5.08 22.96 41.46
N SER A 145 4.30 24.03 41.62
CA SER A 145 3.79 24.85 40.51
C SER A 145 4.90 25.51 39.69
N SER A 146 5.98 25.95 40.34
CA SER A 146 7.17 26.52 39.68
C SER A 146 7.83 25.48 38.78
N ILE A 147 7.96 24.24 39.23
CA ILE A 147 8.52 23.14 38.43
C ILE A 147 7.59 22.80 37.26
N ASN A 148 6.29 22.70 37.52
CA ASN A 148 5.29 22.36 36.49
C ASN A 148 5.30 23.39 35.35
N LYS A 149 5.54 24.67 35.65
CA LYS A 149 5.72 25.73 34.64
C LYS A 149 6.85 25.40 33.66
N PHE A 150 8.01 24.99 34.16
CA PHE A 150 9.16 24.62 33.31
C PHE A 150 8.95 23.31 32.54
N LYS A 151 8.20 22.35 33.08
CA LYS A 151 7.87 21.10 32.37
C LYS A 151 6.85 21.34 31.25
N LYS A 152 5.88 22.23 31.48
CA LYS A 152 4.88 22.60 30.47
C LYS A 152 5.48 23.44 29.35
N ASP A 153 6.42 24.33 29.68
CA ASP A 153 7.12 25.16 28.71
C ASP A 153 8.64 25.07 28.90
N PRO A 154 9.28 24.03 28.30
CA PRO A 154 10.73 23.86 28.36
C PRO A 154 11.52 25.01 27.71
N SER A 155 10.89 25.79 26.82
CA SER A 155 11.55 26.89 26.10
C SER A 155 12.09 27.97 27.04
N LEU A 156 11.47 28.13 28.21
CA LEU A 156 11.88 29.07 29.26
C LEU A 156 13.32 28.81 29.74
N LEU A 157 13.78 27.57 29.66
CA LEU A 157 15.10 27.13 30.10
C LEU A 157 16.13 27.01 28.95
N MET A 158 15.74 27.35 27.72
CA MET A 158 16.63 27.26 26.55
C MET A 158 17.37 28.57 26.29
N GLY A 159 18.59 28.46 25.75
CA GLY A 159 19.28 29.59 25.12
C GLY A 159 18.70 29.90 23.73
N LYS A 160 19.05 31.05 23.12
CA LYS A 160 18.54 31.45 21.79
C LYS A 160 18.81 30.42 20.69
N GLY A 161 20.01 29.81 20.69
CA GLY A 161 20.37 28.76 19.72
C GLY A 161 19.60 27.46 19.94
N GLU A 162 19.43 27.05 21.19
CA GLU A 162 18.67 25.84 21.56
C GLU A 162 17.18 26.00 21.26
N TYR A 163 16.61 27.17 21.54
CA TYR A 163 15.23 27.50 21.23
C TYR A 163 14.96 27.44 19.72
N ASN A 164 15.84 28.03 18.90
CA ASN A 164 15.71 27.96 17.45
C ASN A 164 15.80 26.52 16.93
N LYS A 165 16.65 25.68 17.53
CA LYS A 165 16.74 24.26 17.19
C LYS A 165 15.45 23.51 17.58
N TYR A 166 14.95 23.75 18.79
CA TYR A 166 13.70 23.19 19.29
C TYR A 166 12.51 23.54 18.39
N LEU A 167 12.37 24.81 17.97
CA LEU A 167 11.32 25.22 17.04
C LEU A 167 11.42 24.50 15.69
N LYS A 168 12.63 24.34 15.14
CA LYS A 168 12.83 23.60 13.89
C LYS A 168 12.47 22.12 14.03
N GLU A 169 12.81 21.50 15.16
CA GLU A 169 12.44 20.11 15.45
C GLU A 169 10.92 19.97 15.58
N GLN A 170 10.25 20.86 16.30
CA GLN A 170 8.78 20.90 16.42
C GLN A 170 8.10 21.10 15.06
N GLN A 171 8.60 22.00 14.21
CA GLN A 171 8.08 22.19 12.86
C GLN A 171 8.29 20.95 11.98
N LYS A 172 9.43 20.28 12.10
CA LYS A 172 9.72 19.02 11.37
C LYS A 172 8.79 17.90 11.82
N GLU A 173 8.56 17.76 13.13
CA GLU A 173 7.66 16.76 13.70
C GLU A 173 6.21 17.01 13.26
N ALA A 174 5.74 18.26 13.36
CA ALA A 174 4.41 18.63 12.91
C ALA A 174 4.21 18.47 11.40
N LEU A 175 5.23 18.76 10.58
CA LEU A 175 5.22 18.48 9.14
C LEU A 175 5.13 16.98 8.86
N SER A 176 5.94 16.16 9.55
CA SER A 176 5.91 14.70 9.43
C SER A 176 4.54 14.14 9.79
N LYS A 177 3.94 14.63 10.88
CA LYS A 177 2.57 14.26 11.27
C LYS A 177 1.55 14.62 10.20
N LYS A 178 1.62 15.83 9.63
CA LYS A 178 0.72 16.26 8.55
C LYS A 178 0.90 15.42 7.28
N GLN A 179 2.14 15.06 6.92
CA GLN A 179 2.40 14.12 5.82
C GLN A 179 1.73 12.77 6.07
N HIS A 180 1.89 12.21 7.28
CA HIS A 180 1.27 10.95 7.67
C HIS A 180 -0.26 11.00 7.61
N GLU A 181 -0.90 12.07 8.07
CA GLU A 181 -2.35 12.26 7.95
C GLU A 181 -2.86 12.21 6.50
N TYR A 182 -2.07 12.71 5.53
CA TYR A 182 -2.42 12.63 4.12
C TYR A 182 -2.20 11.23 3.54
N TYR A 183 -1.14 10.53 3.96
CA TYR A 183 -0.93 9.13 3.58
C TYR A 183 -2.07 8.24 4.09
N GLU A 184 -2.56 8.45 5.31
CA GLU A 184 -3.72 7.73 5.84
C GLU A 184 -4.99 7.95 5.00
N LYS A 185 -5.22 9.17 4.50
CA LYS A 185 -6.33 9.44 3.57
C LYS A 185 -6.17 8.66 2.27
N VAL A 186 -4.97 8.62 1.69
CA VAL A 186 -4.69 7.85 0.48
C VAL A 186 -4.88 6.35 0.74
N ASN A 187 -4.36 5.82 1.84
CA ASN A 187 -4.53 4.43 2.26
C ASN A 187 -6.00 4.04 2.41
N SER A 188 -6.83 4.91 3.00
CA SER A 188 -8.26 4.63 3.13
C SER A 188 -8.95 4.39 1.79
N ILE A 189 -8.51 5.08 0.72
CA ILE A 189 -9.02 4.90 -0.63
C ILE A 189 -8.49 3.60 -1.24
N ILE A 190 -7.21 3.28 -1.02
CA ILE A 190 -6.59 2.04 -1.50
C ILE A 190 -7.25 0.83 -0.87
N ASP A 191 -7.47 0.85 0.44
CA ASP A 191 -8.16 -0.22 1.16
C ASP A 191 -9.59 -0.40 0.65
N TYR A 192 -10.30 0.72 0.46
CA TYR A 192 -11.65 0.70 -0.10
C TYR A 192 -11.67 0.14 -1.53
N ALA A 193 -10.71 0.53 -2.38
CA ALA A 193 -10.56 -0.02 -3.71
C ALA A 193 -10.29 -1.52 -3.66
N ASN A 194 -9.27 -1.96 -2.92
CA ASN A 194 -8.90 -3.37 -2.78
C ASN A 194 -10.06 -4.23 -2.27
N LYS A 195 -10.86 -3.73 -1.32
CA LYS A 195 -12.00 -4.45 -0.76
C LYS A 195 -13.11 -4.68 -1.80
N ASN A 196 -13.41 -3.68 -2.62
CA ASN A 196 -14.55 -3.70 -3.52
C ASN A 196 -14.20 -4.16 -4.94
N ARG A 197 -12.94 -4.07 -5.35
CA ARG A 197 -12.47 -4.32 -6.72
C ARG A 197 -12.95 -5.66 -7.28
N ASP A 198 -12.77 -6.73 -6.52
CA ASP A 198 -13.12 -8.08 -6.97
C ASP A 198 -14.64 -8.36 -6.93
N MET A 199 -15.43 -7.46 -6.33
CA MET A 199 -16.89 -7.51 -6.28
C MET A 199 -17.55 -6.74 -7.45
N LEU A 200 -16.75 -6.03 -8.26
CA LEU A 200 -17.25 -5.29 -9.41
C LEU A 200 -17.63 -6.25 -10.54
N VAL A 201 -18.92 -6.28 -10.88
CA VAL A 201 -19.47 -7.09 -11.97
C VAL A 201 -19.55 -6.32 -13.28
N ILE A 202 -19.63 -4.99 -13.21
CA ILE A 202 -19.69 -4.12 -14.39
C ILE A 202 -18.38 -4.20 -15.17
N LYS A 203 -18.48 -4.51 -16.46
CA LYS A 203 -17.34 -4.58 -17.38
C LYS A 203 -16.51 -3.29 -17.38
N GLY A 204 -15.18 -3.42 -17.33
CA GLY A 204 -14.25 -2.30 -17.33
C GLY A 204 -14.21 -1.48 -16.02
N SER A 205 -15.07 -1.78 -15.03
CA SER A 205 -15.04 -1.04 -13.77
C SER A 205 -13.79 -1.33 -12.95
N GLN A 206 -13.27 -2.56 -12.97
CA GLN A 206 -11.99 -2.88 -12.34
C GLN A 206 -10.85 -2.04 -12.93
N GLU A 207 -10.80 -1.89 -14.26
CA GLU A 207 -9.78 -1.10 -14.96
C GLU A 207 -9.94 0.40 -14.68
N LYS A 208 -11.18 0.91 -14.57
CA LYS A 208 -11.45 2.28 -14.12
C LYS A 208 -10.96 2.51 -12.70
N VAL A 209 -11.21 1.57 -11.78
CA VAL A 209 -10.69 1.64 -10.40
C VAL A 209 -9.17 1.58 -10.39
N ASP A 210 -8.56 0.68 -11.17
CA ASP A 210 -7.11 0.58 -11.31
C ASP A 210 -6.52 1.93 -11.74
N ASN A 211 -7.09 2.56 -12.77
CA ASN A 211 -6.65 3.86 -13.26
C ASN A 211 -6.84 4.99 -12.24
N LEU A 212 -7.96 5.03 -11.53
CA LEU A 212 -8.20 6.01 -10.48
C LEU A 212 -7.16 5.90 -9.35
N VAL A 213 -6.86 4.67 -8.92
CA VAL A 213 -5.87 4.44 -7.87
C VAL A 213 -4.46 4.82 -8.36
N ILE A 214 -4.07 4.45 -9.59
CA ILE A 214 -2.77 4.85 -10.15
C ILE A 214 -2.63 6.38 -10.21
N GLN A 215 -3.66 7.09 -10.69
CA GLN A 215 -3.63 8.56 -10.74
C GLN A 215 -3.58 9.18 -9.34
N LEU A 216 -4.31 8.60 -8.38
CA LEU A 216 -4.24 9.00 -6.98
C LEU A 216 -2.80 8.89 -6.47
N PHE A 217 -2.16 7.74 -6.66
CA PHE A 217 -0.80 7.49 -6.21
C PHE A 217 0.21 8.45 -6.84
N ASP A 218 0.24 8.54 -8.17
CA ASP A 218 1.25 9.28 -8.91
C ASP A 218 1.23 10.78 -8.58
N LYS A 219 0.04 11.35 -8.37
CA LYS A 219 -0.13 12.78 -8.09
C LYS A 219 -0.09 13.15 -6.61
N THR A 220 -0.30 12.20 -5.69
CA THR A 220 -0.33 12.52 -4.25
C THR A 220 0.96 12.17 -3.55
N VAL A 221 1.45 10.92 -3.64
CA VAL A 221 2.50 10.44 -2.74
C VAL A 221 3.82 11.19 -2.95
N ASN A 222 4.24 11.38 -4.19
CA ASN A 222 5.45 12.13 -4.51
C ASN A 222 5.31 13.63 -4.20
N SER A 223 4.10 14.17 -4.32
CA SER A 223 3.82 15.58 -4.00
C SER A 223 3.88 15.83 -2.49
N ILE A 224 3.31 14.93 -1.68
CA ILE A 224 3.37 14.98 -0.21
C ILE A 224 4.82 14.96 0.28
N LYS A 225 5.68 14.09 -0.27
CA LYS A 225 7.12 14.02 0.06
C LYS A 225 7.88 15.33 -0.23
N LYS A 226 7.45 16.10 -1.24
CA LYS A 226 8.12 17.34 -1.67
C LYS A 226 7.81 18.54 -0.78
N ILE A 227 6.64 18.57 -0.13
CA ILE A 227 6.24 19.70 0.73
C ILE A 227 7.18 19.82 1.94
N LYS A 228 7.74 21.02 2.15
CA LYS A 228 8.70 21.32 3.23
C LYS A 228 8.13 22.20 4.35
N THR A 229 6.91 22.70 4.21
CA THR A 229 6.28 23.62 5.16
C THR A 229 4.84 23.22 5.45
N ILE A 230 4.38 23.49 6.67
CA ILE A 230 3.04 23.11 7.12
C ILE A 230 1.98 23.99 6.47
N ASP A 231 2.30 25.25 6.21
CA ASP A 231 1.34 26.27 5.73
C ASP A 231 1.27 26.35 4.20
N SER A 232 1.84 25.37 3.49
CA SER A 232 1.78 25.33 2.02
C SER A 232 0.35 25.17 1.51
N GLU A 233 -0.02 25.96 0.50
CA GLU A 233 -1.32 25.83 -0.20
C GLU A 233 -1.43 24.50 -0.97
N GLU A 234 -0.29 23.85 -1.29
CA GLU A 234 -0.24 22.55 -1.94
C GLU A 234 -1.00 21.47 -1.14
N TRP A 235 -1.08 21.61 0.19
CA TRP A 235 -1.87 20.71 1.03
C TRP A 235 -3.35 20.70 0.65
N THR A 236 -3.92 21.87 0.36
CA THR A 236 -5.33 22.00 -0.03
C THR A 236 -5.55 21.36 -1.39
N VAL A 237 -4.69 21.67 -2.36
CA VAL A 237 -4.77 21.12 -3.72
C VAL A 237 -4.70 19.60 -3.72
N ILE A 238 -3.76 19.01 -2.97
CA ILE A 238 -3.65 17.55 -2.81
C ILE A 238 -4.88 17.00 -2.10
N GLY A 239 -5.39 17.70 -1.09
CA GLY A 239 -6.57 17.29 -0.33
C GLY A 239 -7.82 17.20 -1.20
N ASP A 240 -8.07 18.22 -2.02
CA ASP A 240 -9.20 18.26 -2.95
C ASP A 240 -9.08 17.17 -4.02
N PHE A 241 -7.87 16.93 -4.51
CA PHE A 241 -7.58 15.85 -5.46
C PHE A 241 -7.90 14.46 -4.87
N ILE A 242 -7.47 14.20 -3.62
CA ILE A 242 -7.79 12.96 -2.88
C ILE A 242 -9.31 12.79 -2.74
N ILE A 243 -10.02 13.85 -2.33
CA ILE A 243 -11.48 13.83 -2.14
C ILE A 243 -12.20 13.53 -3.46
N HIS A 244 -11.76 14.15 -4.55
CA HIS A 244 -12.33 13.90 -5.88
C HIS A 244 -12.21 12.42 -6.28
N HIS A 245 -11.01 11.83 -6.15
CA HIS A 245 -10.78 10.43 -6.51
C HIS A 245 -11.59 9.46 -5.65
N LYS A 246 -11.71 9.77 -4.35
CA LYS A 246 -12.58 9.01 -3.44
C LYS A 246 -14.03 9.01 -3.94
N ARG A 247 -14.58 10.16 -4.31
CA ARG A 247 -15.95 10.28 -4.83
C ARG A 247 -16.15 9.51 -6.12
N GLU A 248 -15.20 9.57 -7.05
CA GLU A 248 -15.29 8.81 -8.31
C GLU A 248 -15.25 7.30 -8.07
N LEU A 249 -14.41 6.83 -7.15
CA LEU A 249 -14.38 5.43 -6.73
C LEU A 249 -15.69 4.99 -6.07
N GLU A 250 -16.21 5.79 -5.14
CA GLU A 250 -17.50 5.55 -4.48
C GLU A 250 -18.65 5.48 -5.49
N LYS A 251 -18.66 6.35 -6.52
CA LYS A 251 -19.65 6.28 -7.61
C LYS A 251 -19.62 4.94 -8.35
N ILE A 252 -18.43 4.44 -8.70
CA ILE A 252 -18.29 3.15 -9.39
C ILE A 252 -18.85 2.02 -8.51
N VAL A 253 -18.48 2.00 -7.24
CA VAL A 253 -18.94 0.96 -6.30
C VAL A 253 -20.45 1.05 -6.06
N ASN A 254 -21.00 2.26 -5.90
CA ASN A 254 -22.44 2.46 -5.69
C ASN A 254 -23.26 2.08 -6.92
N ASN A 255 -22.77 2.40 -8.13
CA ASN A 255 -23.41 1.96 -9.38
C ASN A 255 -23.42 0.44 -9.48
N ASN A 256 -22.30 -0.22 -9.13
CA ASN A 256 -22.23 -1.67 -9.08
C ASN A 256 -23.25 -2.27 -8.10
N GLN A 257 -23.36 -1.71 -6.89
CA GLN A 257 -24.33 -2.17 -5.90
C GLN A 257 -25.77 -2.05 -6.40
N ARG A 258 -26.12 -0.90 -6.99
CA ARG A 258 -27.46 -0.68 -7.56
C ARG A 258 -27.83 -1.70 -8.65
N ILE A 259 -26.85 -2.15 -9.43
CA ILE A 259 -27.04 -3.20 -10.44
C ILE A 259 -27.21 -4.57 -9.78
N LEU A 260 -26.42 -4.89 -8.76
CA LEU A 260 -26.57 -6.13 -7.99
C LEU A 260 -27.95 -6.20 -7.32
N ASP A 261 -28.40 -5.10 -6.71
CA ASP A 261 -29.73 -5.02 -6.07
C ASP A 261 -30.85 -5.29 -7.09
N TYR A 262 -30.71 -4.83 -8.33
CA TYR A 262 -31.67 -5.16 -9.40
C TYR A 262 -31.65 -6.64 -9.76
N TYR A 263 -30.48 -7.29 -9.82
CA TYR A 263 -30.41 -8.72 -10.11
C TYR A 263 -30.97 -9.60 -8.98
N GLU A 264 -31.08 -9.08 -7.77
CA GLU A 264 -31.75 -9.73 -6.64
C GLU A 264 -33.25 -9.43 -6.58
N SER A 265 -33.76 -8.55 -7.45
CA SER A 265 -35.16 -8.12 -7.45
C SER A 265 -36.12 -9.16 -8.05
N SER A 266 -37.38 -9.06 -7.66
CA SER A 266 -38.46 -9.89 -8.21
C SER A 266 -38.72 -9.63 -9.70
N GLU A 267 -38.43 -8.41 -10.14
CA GLU A 267 -38.57 -7.94 -11.51
C GLU A 267 -37.60 -8.70 -12.43
N PHE A 268 -36.32 -8.78 -12.06
CA PHE A 268 -35.34 -9.54 -12.82
C PHE A 268 -35.66 -11.05 -12.84
N LEU A 269 -36.13 -11.60 -11.71
CA LEU A 269 -36.48 -13.02 -11.62
C LEU A 269 -37.56 -13.42 -12.64
N LYS A 270 -38.60 -12.60 -12.83
CA LYS A 270 -39.66 -12.85 -13.82
C LYS A 270 -39.12 -12.88 -15.26
N ILE A 271 -38.21 -11.95 -15.59
CA ILE A 271 -37.58 -11.91 -16.92
C ILE A 271 -36.74 -13.19 -17.11
N LYS A 272 -35.97 -13.57 -16.09
CA LYS A 272 -35.13 -14.76 -16.14
C LYS A 272 -35.94 -16.04 -16.36
N GLU A 273 -37.04 -16.23 -15.62
CA GLU A 273 -37.95 -17.39 -15.78
C GLU A 273 -38.58 -17.43 -17.18
N THR A 274 -38.93 -16.26 -17.74
CA THR A 274 -39.49 -16.16 -19.11
C THR A 274 -38.46 -16.57 -20.17
N CYS A 275 -37.21 -16.15 -20.02
CA CYS A 275 -36.14 -16.47 -20.97
C CYS A 275 -35.62 -17.91 -20.85
N GLU A 276 -35.73 -18.55 -19.68
CA GLU A 276 -35.15 -19.88 -19.42
C GLU A 276 -35.73 -20.97 -20.32
N ALA A 277 -37.04 -20.95 -20.58
CA ALA A 277 -37.71 -21.91 -21.47
C ALA A 277 -37.25 -21.80 -22.93
N MET A 278 -36.83 -20.60 -23.36
CA MET A 278 -36.36 -20.35 -24.73
C MET A 278 -34.85 -20.68 -24.84
N MET A 279 -34.10 -20.44 -23.77
CA MET A 279 -32.66 -20.69 -23.67
C MET A 279 -32.27 -22.18 -23.67
N SER A 280 -33.19 -23.10 -23.38
CA SER A 280 -32.90 -24.54 -23.41
C SER A 280 -32.38 -25.02 -24.76
N SER A 281 -32.84 -24.42 -25.86
CA SER A 281 -32.42 -24.70 -27.24
C SER A 281 -30.99 -24.22 -27.56
N GLN A 282 -30.43 -23.32 -26.75
CA GLN A 282 -29.12 -22.70 -26.97
C GLN A 282 -28.06 -23.16 -25.97
N ARG A 283 -28.44 -24.04 -25.03
CA ARG A 283 -27.55 -24.51 -23.96
C ARG A 283 -26.29 -25.19 -24.50
N GLU A 284 -26.42 -26.08 -25.48
CA GLU A 284 -25.29 -26.77 -26.10
C GLU A 284 -24.34 -25.79 -26.81
N PHE A 285 -24.90 -24.78 -27.49
CA PHE A 285 -24.12 -23.71 -28.11
C PHE A 285 -23.36 -22.90 -27.05
N ASN A 286 -24.02 -22.50 -25.96
CA ASN A 286 -23.38 -21.74 -24.88
C ASN A 286 -22.29 -22.54 -24.16
N GLU A 287 -22.51 -23.84 -23.93
CA GLU A 287 -21.49 -24.76 -23.39
C GLU A 287 -20.28 -24.85 -24.33
N TYR A 288 -20.49 -25.01 -25.64
CA TYR A 288 -19.43 -25.02 -26.64
C TYR A 288 -18.61 -23.70 -26.65
N ILE A 289 -19.27 -22.54 -26.58
CA ILE A 289 -18.57 -21.24 -26.50
C ILE A 289 -17.72 -21.13 -25.24
N ASN A 290 -18.26 -21.56 -24.09
CA ASN A 290 -17.50 -21.56 -22.83
C ASN A 290 -16.28 -22.48 -22.91
N GLU A 291 -16.37 -23.63 -23.57
CA GLU A 291 -15.21 -24.50 -23.82
C GLU A 291 -14.13 -23.80 -24.67
N LYS A 292 -14.52 -23.06 -25.71
CA LYS A 292 -13.58 -22.28 -26.53
C LYS A 292 -12.89 -21.16 -25.76
N ILE A 293 -13.63 -20.43 -24.92
CA ILE A 293 -13.07 -19.40 -24.04
C ILE A 293 -12.03 -20.02 -23.07
N GLN A 294 -12.34 -21.19 -22.50
CA GLN A 294 -11.40 -21.92 -21.64
C GLN A 294 -10.18 -22.43 -22.41
N SER A 295 -10.34 -22.85 -23.67
CA SER A 295 -9.25 -23.26 -24.56
C SER A 295 -8.24 -22.11 -24.74
N ILE A 296 -8.70 -20.90 -25.07
CA ILE A 296 -7.84 -19.71 -25.18
C ILE A 296 -7.12 -19.42 -23.87
N SER A 297 -7.85 -19.46 -22.74
CA SER A 297 -7.27 -19.22 -21.41
C SER A 297 -6.18 -20.24 -21.04
N LYS A 298 -6.32 -21.51 -21.45
CA LYS A 298 -5.30 -22.55 -21.24
C LYS A 298 -4.08 -22.36 -22.14
N LEU A 299 -4.28 -21.90 -23.37
CA LEU A 299 -3.19 -21.68 -24.33
C LEU A 299 -2.30 -20.50 -23.92
N PHE A 300 -2.91 -19.44 -23.35
CA PHE A 300 -2.26 -18.16 -23.13
C PHE A 300 -2.19 -17.71 -21.65
N GLY A 301 -2.68 -18.55 -20.73
CA GLY A 301 -2.68 -18.23 -19.31
C GLY A 301 -3.75 -17.21 -18.92
N THR A 302 -4.11 -17.19 -17.64
CA THR A 302 -5.08 -16.24 -17.09
C THR A 302 -4.39 -14.97 -16.63
N ARG A 303 -5.12 -13.84 -16.62
CA ARG A 303 -4.64 -12.60 -15.99
C ARG A 303 -4.33 -12.87 -14.52
N VAL A 304 -3.17 -12.43 -14.04
CA VAL A 304 -2.69 -12.67 -12.67
C VAL A 304 -2.83 -11.38 -11.86
N VAL A 305 -3.35 -11.49 -10.64
CA VAL A 305 -3.40 -10.36 -9.70
C VAL A 305 -2.03 -10.19 -9.04
N ARG A 306 -1.46 -8.99 -9.12
CA ARG A 306 -0.19 -8.61 -8.47
C ARG A 306 -0.33 -7.28 -7.74
N ASN A 307 0.57 -7.03 -6.78
CA ASN A 307 0.71 -5.72 -6.17
C ASN A 307 1.45 -4.79 -7.14
N GLU A 308 0.87 -3.63 -7.46
CA GLU A 308 1.45 -2.70 -8.45
C GLU A 308 2.21 -1.54 -7.79
N THR A 309 1.75 -1.04 -6.64
CA THR A 309 2.41 0.07 -5.93
C THR A 309 3.37 -0.43 -4.87
N ILE A 310 4.62 -0.63 -5.28
CA ILE A 310 5.77 -0.74 -4.39
C ILE A 310 6.38 0.66 -4.31
N ASN A 311 6.26 1.33 -3.16
CA ASN A 311 6.89 2.63 -2.91
C ASN A 311 8.09 2.44 -1.99
N ASP A 312 9.14 3.23 -2.21
CA ASP A 312 10.28 3.33 -1.30
C ASP A 312 9.98 4.47 -0.32
N ASP A 313 9.08 4.22 0.62
CA ASP A 313 8.87 5.08 1.77
C ASP A 313 9.53 4.47 3.01
N GLU A 314 10.43 5.24 3.64
CA GLU A 314 11.29 4.82 4.77
C GLU A 314 10.55 4.18 5.95
N TYR A 315 9.23 4.34 6.01
CA TYR A 315 8.36 3.90 7.10
C TYR A 315 7.19 3.00 6.65
N ASP A 316 7.17 2.56 5.37
CA ASP A 316 6.11 1.70 4.81
C ASP A 316 4.69 2.19 5.10
N TYR A 317 4.48 3.51 5.06
CA TYR A 317 3.18 4.11 5.34
C TYR A 317 2.18 3.79 4.24
N ILE A 318 2.62 3.62 2.99
CA ILE A 318 1.71 3.46 1.85
C ILE A 318 1.40 1.99 1.57
N ARG A 319 0.11 1.64 1.61
CA ARG A 319 -0.36 0.27 1.39
C ARG A 319 -0.25 -0.14 -0.09
N PRO A 320 0.04 -1.42 -0.39
CA PRO A 320 0.09 -1.91 -1.76
C PRO A 320 -1.32 -2.00 -2.37
N TYR A 321 -1.45 -1.55 -3.61
CA TYR A 321 -2.65 -1.73 -4.42
C TYR A 321 -2.56 -3.01 -5.26
N LYS A 322 -3.63 -3.80 -5.27
CA LYS A 322 -3.75 -5.01 -6.07
C LYS A 322 -4.36 -4.69 -7.42
N LYS A 323 -3.68 -5.09 -8.49
CA LYS A 323 -4.16 -4.95 -9.86
C LYS A 323 -4.01 -6.24 -10.64
N THR A 324 -4.92 -6.45 -11.57
CA THR A 324 -4.84 -7.51 -12.57
C THR A 324 -3.92 -7.12 -13.71
N ILE A 325 -2.89 -7.91 -13.98
CA ILE A 325 -2.01 -7.73 -15.13
C ILE A 325 -2.16 -8.87 -16.14
N THR A 326 -1.98 -8.56 -17.43
CA THR A 326 -1.89 -9.57 -18.48
C THR A 326 -0.65 -10.45 -18.25
N PRO A 327 -0.75 -11.78 -18.39
CA PRO A 327 0.38 -12.69 -18.20
C PRO A 327 1.52 -12.43 -19.19
N PHE A 328 1.23 -11.75 -20.31
CA PHE A 328 2.21 -11.37 -21.34
C PHE A 328 2.81 -9.99 -21.13
N THR A 329 3.14 -9.64 -19.89
CA THR A 329 3.84 -8.39 -19.59
C THR A 329 5.35 -8.65 -19.48
N ALA A 330 6.14 -8.00 -20.33
CA ALA A 330 7.59 -7.97 -20.23
C ALA A 330 8.03 -6.62 -19.63
N GLU A 331 8.70 -6.68 -18.47
CA GLU A 331 9.39 -5.53 -17.90
C GLU A 331 10.78 -5.42 -18.53
N VAL A 332 11.08 -4.27 -19.12
CA VAL A 332 12.28 -4.08 -19.94
C VAL A 332 13.00 -2.77 -19.60
N SER A 333 14.30 -2.69 -19.93
CA SER A 333 15.07 -1.46 -19.79
C SER A 333 14.59 -0.37 -20.74
N ALA A 334 14.94 0.90 -20.49
CA ALA A 334 14.58 2.02 -21.37
C ALA A 334 15.03 1.81 -22.82
N THR A 335 16.23 1.26 -23.02
CA THR A 335 16.80 1.00 -24.34
C THR A 335 16.06 -0.13 -25.06
N VAL A 336 15.74 -1.20 -24.33
CA VAL A 336 14.94 -2.32 -24.86
C VAL A 336 13.51 -1.87 -25.14
N PHE A 337 12.91 -1.03 -24.30
CA PHE A 337 11.59 -0.44 -24.50
C PHE A 337 11.51 0.34 -25.82
N ALA A 338 12.43 1.29 -26.02
CA ALA A 338 12.47 2.09 -27.25
C ALA A 338 12.72 1.21 -28.50
N SER A 339 13.53 0.17 -28.37
CA SER A 339 13.79 -0.75 -29.49
C SER A 339 12.59 -1.65 -29.79
N ALA A 340 11.88 -2.12 -28.76
CA ALA A 340 10.67 -2.91 -28.87
C ALA A 340 9.51 -2.09 -29.43
N GLU A 341 9.40 -0.81 -29.09
CA GLU A 341 8.40 0.12 -29.64
C GLU A 341 8.55 0.26 -31.16
N ASN A 342 9.78 0.24 -31.67
CA ASN A 342 10.07 0.29 -33.11
C ASN A 342 10.00 -1.07 -33.81
N ASN A 343 10.26 -2.18 -33.10
CA ASN A 343 10.30 -3.54 -33.66
C ASN A 343 9.57 -4.54 -32.74
N PRO A 344 8.25 -4.41 -32.58
CA PRO A 344 7.50 -5.12 -31.52
C PRO A 344 7.59 -6.64 -31.62
N LEU A 345 7.39 -7.21 -32.82
CA LEU A 345 7.39 -8.67 -33.02
C LEU A 345 8.75 -9.32 -32.73
N GLU A 346 9.86 -8.67 -33.11
CA GLU A 346 11.20 -9.18 -32.85
C GLU A 346 11.47 -9.28 -31.34
N TYR A 347 11.02 -8.28 -30.59
CA TYR A 347 11.12 -8.26 -29.13
C TYR A 347 10.10 -9.18 -28.46
N ILE A 348 8.94 -9.45 -29.05
CA ILE A 348 8.02 -10.50 -28.59
C ILE A 348 8.71 -11.86 -28.67
N VAL A 349 9.32 -12.20 -29.82
CA VAL A 349 10.07 -13.45 -29.98
C VAL A 349 11.19 -13.55 -28.96
N LYS A 350 11.96 -12.47 -28.77
CA LYS A 350 13.08 -12.46 -27.81
C LYS A 350 12.65 -12.69 -26.36
N ASN A 351 11.53 -12.09 -25.93
CA ASN A 351 11.10 -12.12 -24.52
C ASN A 351 10.18 -13.30 -24.19
N PHE A 352 9.31 -13.70 -25.12
CA PHE A 352 8.27 -14.70 -24.86
C PHE A 352 8.50 -16.03 -25.60
N TYR A 353 9.40 -16.06 -26.59
CA TYR A 353 9.76 -17.25 -27.36
C TYR A 353 11.28 -17.53 -27.33
N PRO A 354 11.89 -17.70 -26.13
CA PRO A 354 13.35 -17.81 -26.01
C PRO A 354 13.92 -19.13 -26.53
N ASN A 355 13.12 -20.20 -26.58
CA ASN A 355 13.57 -21.54 -26.94
C ASN A 355 13.14 -21.95 -28.35
N LYS A 356 14.08 -21.92 -29.31
CA LYS A 356 13.85 -22.33 -30.71
C LYS A 356 13.34 -23.76 -30.87
N LYS A 357 13.67 -24.69 -29.95
CA LYS A 357 13.18 -26.08 -30.02
C LYS A 357 11.66 -26.17 -29.81
N SER A 358 11.07 -25.18 -29.14
CA SER A 358 9.64 -25.12 -28.85
C SER A 358 8.83 -24.43 -29.95
N TYR A 359 9.48 -23.82 -30.95
CA TYR A 359 8.82 -23.07 -32.02
C TYR A 359 7.73 -23.87 -32.75
N PRO A 360 7.95 -25.15 -33.13
CA PRO A 360 6.89 -25.92 -33.81
C PRO A 360 5.62 -26.08 -32.98
N GLU A 361 5.76 -26.29 -31.66
CA GLU A 361 4.60 -26.38 -30.76
C GLU A 361 3.94 -25.01 -30.57
N GLN A 362 4.75 -23.96 -30.43
CA GLN A 362 4.30 -22.59 -30.25
C GLN A 362 3.55 -22.04 -31.48
N ILE A 363 4.06 -22.31 -32.68
CA ILE A 363 3.40 -21.96 -33.94
C ILE A 363 2.06 -22.69 -34.05
N ARG A 364 2.01 -24.00 -33.73
CA ARG A 364 0.74 -24.74 -33.68
C ARG A 364 -0.26 -24.10 -32.73
N LYS A 365 0.17 -23.64 -31.54
CA LYS A 365 -0.71 -22.93 -30.60
C LYS A 365 -1.22 -21.59 -31.15
N LEU A 366 -0.41 -20.88 -31.93
CA LEU A 366 -0.82 -19.64 -32.61
C LEU A 366 -1.85 -19.89 -33.73
N TYR A 367 -1.71 -20.97 -34.51
CA TYR A 367 -2.74 -21.37 -35.47
C TYR A 367 -4.07 -21.74 -34.79
N ILE A 368 -4.01 -22.49 -33.69
CA ILE A 368 -5.20 -22.79 -32.88
C ILE A 368 -5.82 -21.50 -32.35
N LEU A 369 -5.00 -20.53 -31.92
CA LEU A 369 -5.50 -19.23 -31.45
C LEU A 369 -6.31 -18.52 -32.54
N ILE A 370 -5.82 -18.47 -33.78
CA ILE A 370 -6.56 -17.86 -34.90
C ILE A 370 -7.92 -18.53 -35.06
N GLU A 371 -7.95 -19.87 -35.15
CA GLU A 371 -9.17 -20.64 -35.34
C GLU A 371 -10.18 -20.42 -34.20
N GLU A 372 -9.72 -20.40 -32.94
CA GLU A 372 -10.57 -20.15 -31.78
C GLU A 372 -11.08 -18.69 -31.75
N LEU A 373 -10.25 -17.71 -32.11
CA LEU A 373 -10.66 -16.31 -32.17
C LEU A 373 -11.68 -16.05 -33.29
N GLU A 374 -11.50 -16.67 -34.45
CA GLU A 374 -12.45 -16.61 -35.56
C GLU A 374 -13.79 -17.24 -35.15
N THR A 375 -13.75 -18.45 -34.57
CA THR A 375 -14.94 -19.14 -34.05
C THR A 375 -15.69 -18.29 -33.02
N LEU A 376 -14.98 -17.64 -32.09
CA LEU A 376 -15.61 -16.78 -31.08
C LEU A 376 -16.16 -15.47 -31.68
N ARG A 377 -15.56 -14.92 -32.73
CA ARG A 377 -16.12 -13.74 -33.43
C ARG A 377 -17.42 -14.09 -34.14
N ASP A 378 -17.47 -15.22 -34.84
CA ASP A 378 -18.69 -15.72 -35.47
C ASP A 378 -19.77 -16.00 -34.43
N ALA A 379 -19.40 -16.67 -33.33
CA ALA A 379 -20.30 -16.93 -32.22
C ALA A 379 -20.84 -15.64 -31.59
N LYS A 380 -20.02 -14.59 -31.47
CA LYS A 380 -20.47 -13.29 -30.97
C LYS A 380 -21.56 -12.71 -31.86
N GLN A 381 -21.41 -12.77 -33.18
CA GLN A 381 -22.45 -12.31 -34.12
C GLN A 381 -23.75 -13.11 -33.97
N ILE A 382 -23.65 -14.43 -33.79
CA ILE A 382 -24.81 -15.30 -33.56
C ILE A 382 -25.52 -14.92 -32.25
N ILE A 383 -24.77 -14.67 -31.17
CA ILE A 383 -25.32 -14.24 -29.87
C ILE A 383 -26.04 -12.89 -30.01
N GLU A 384 -25.47 -11.92 -30.74
CA GLU A 384 -26.12 -10.62 -30.97
C GLU A 384 -27.45 -10.77 -31.73
N ASN A 385 -27.52 -11.66 -32.72
CA ASN A 385 -28.77 -11.95 -33.42
C ASN A 385 -29.82 -12.52 -32.45
N TYR A 386 -29.43 -13.44 -31.57
CA TYR A 386 -30.35 -13.97 -30.55
C TYR A 386 -30.77 -12.92 -29.53
N LYS A 387 -29.87 -12.02 -29.10
CA LYS A 387 -30.26 -10.91 -28.22
C LYS A 387 -31.35 -10.03 -28.85
N ALA A 388 -31.22 -9.73 -30.15
CA ALA A 388 -32.21 -8.97 -30.90
C ALA A 388 -33.56 -9.70 -30.96
N ASP A 389 -33.56 -11.02 -31.22
CA ASP A 389 -34.79 -11.83 -31.22
C ASP A 389 -35.46 -11.85 -29.85
N TYR A 390 -34.68 -11.83 -28.77
CA TYR A 390 -35.18 -11.89 -27.39
C TYR A 390 -35.69 -10.54 -26.88
N GLN A 391 -35.30 -9.44 -27.52
CA GLN A 391 -35.63 -8.08 -27.09
C GLN A 391 -37.14 -7.82 -27.00
N GLN A 392 -37.93 -8.48 -27.84
CA GLN A 392 -39.41 -8.40 -27.82
C GLN A 392 -40.05 -9.05 -26.58
N TYR A 393 -39.33 -9.93 -25.88
CA TYR A 393 -39.81 -10.62 -24.67
C TYR A 393 -39.26 -10.00 -23.39
N LEU A 394 -38.29 -9.09 -23.50
CA LEU A 394 -37.82 -8.29 -22.38
C LEU A 394 -38.92 -7.28 -22.03
N GLY A 395 -39.45 -7.34 -20.81
CA GLY A 395 -40.36 -6.31 -20.28
C GLY A 395 -39.64 -4.97 -20.05
N ASP A 396 -40.14 -4.15 -19.12
CA ASP A 396 -39.48 -2.89 -18.73
C ASP A 396 -38.17 -3.15 -17.98
N VAL A 397 -37.08 -3.37 -18.72
CA VAL A 397 -35.72 -3.40 -18.16
C VAL A 397 -35.30 -1.95 -17.87
N PRO A 398 -34.87 -1.62 -16.64
CA PRO A 398 -34.42 -0.27 -16.33
C PRO A 398 -33.25 0.17 -17.21
N ALA A 399 -33.34 1.37 -17.79
CA ALA A 399 -32.32 1.90 -18.70
C ALA A 399 -30.90 1.85 -18.12
N PHE A 400 -30.75 2.10 -16.81
CA PHE A 400 -29.45 2.07 -16.14
C PHE A 400 -28.77 0.69 -16.16
N ILE A 401 -29.52 -0.41 -16.30
CA ILE A 401 -28.96 -1.76 -16.46
C ILE A 401 -28.37 -1.91 -17.85
N MET A 402 -29.11 -1.53 -18.89
CA MET A 402 -28.63 -1.61 -20.27
C MET A 402 -27.46 -0.65 -20.52
N GLU A 403 -27.50 0.56 -19.96
CA GLU A 403 -26.42 1.55 -20.11
C GLU A 403 -25.11 1.14 -19.42
N ASN A 404 -25.19 0.42 -18.29
CA ASN A 404 -24.02 0.16 -17.45
C ASN A 404 -23.57 -1.31 -17.44
N ASP A 405 -24.45 -2.28 -17.68
CA ASP A 405 -24.17 -3.71 -17.55
C ASP A 405 -24.96 -4.60 -18.53
N GLU A 406 -25.19 -4.15 -19.77
CA GLU A 406 -25.89 -4.94 -20.80
C GLU A 406 -25.31 -6.35 -20.96
N ALA A 407 -23.98 -6.47 -21.05
CA ALA A 407 -23.30 -7.76 -21.18
C ALA A 407 -23.54 -8.66 -19.96
N GLY A 408 -23.51 -8.10 -18.75
CA GLY A 408 -23.81 -8.83 -17.51
C GLY A 408 -25.28 -9.25 -17.42
N PHE A 409 -26.20 -8.39 -17.87
CA PHE A 409 -27.63 -8.67 -17.92
C PHE A 409 -27.92 -9.90 -18.78
N TYR A 410 -27.48 -9.92 -20.04
CA TYR A 410 -27.70 -11.07 -20.93
C TYR A 410 -26.97 -12.34 -20.45
N SER A 411 -25.77 -12.20 -19.90
CA SER A 411 -25.06 -13.34 -19.27
C SER A 411 -25.89 -14.01 -18.18
N ARG A 412 -26.56 -13.21 -17.33
CA ARG A 412 -27.43 -13.71 -16.25
C ARG A 412 -28.75 -14.30 -16.73
N LEU A 413 -29.19 -13.94 -17.94
CA LEU A 413 -30.31 -14.60 -18.63
C LEU A 413 -29.90 -15.95 -19.25
N GLY A 414 -28.61 -16.27 -19.27
CA GLY A 414 -28.09 -17.57 -19.73
C GLY A 414 -27.37 -17.52 -21.08
N PHE A 415 -27.25 -16.35 -21.72
CA PHE A 415 -26.46 -16.20 -22.94
C PHE A 415 -24.96 -16.39 -22.64
N ALA A 416 -24.24 -17.06 -23.54
CA ALA A 416 -22.79 -17.05 -23.46
C ALA A 416 -22.27 -15.61 -23.56
N ASN A 417 -21.33 -15.25 -22.68
CA ASN A 417 -20.69 -13.95 -22.71
C ASN A 417 -19.27 -14.10 -23.25
N ILE A 418 -19.07 -13.60 -24.46
CA ILE A 418 -17.75 -13.50 -25.08
C ILE A 418 -17.20 -12.11 -24.78
N ASP A 419 -16.41 -12.02 -23.70
CA ASP A 419 -15.79 -10.75 -23.33
C ASP A 419 -14.80 -10.30 -24.40
N GLU A 420 -14.87 -9.04 -24.83
CA GLU A 420 -13.88 -8.43 -25.73
C GLU A 420 -12.43 -8.72 -25.35
N SER A 421 -12.09 -8.75 -24.05
CA SER A 421 -10.73 -9.08 -23.58
C SER A 421 -10.28 -10.51 -23.89
N VAL A 422 -11.21 -11.44 -24.11
CA VAL A 422 -10.92 -12.80 -24.60
C VAL A 422 -10.60 -12.77 -26.10
N LEU A 423 -11.21 -11.86 -26.84
CA LEU A 423 -10.97 -11.65 -28.27
C LEU A 423 -9.71 -10.83 -28.56
N THR A 424 -9.21 -10.11 -27.55
CA THR A 424 -8.01 -9.29 -27.64
C THR A 424 -6.87 -9.91 -26.82
N VAL A 425 -6.16 -10.87 -27.42
CA VAL A 425 -4.87 -11.32 -26.88
C VAL A 425 -3.84 -10.21 -27.12
N GLU A 426 -3.05 -9.86 -26.11
CA GLU A 426 -2.12 -8.74 -26.22
C GLU A 426 -0.82 -8.98 -25.46
N TYR A 427 0.31 -8.57 -26.05
CA TYR A 427 1.61 -8.52 -25.38
C TYR A 427 1.86 -7.09 -24.91
N LYS A 428 2.30 -6.94 -23.66
CA LYS A 428 2.58 -5.64 -23.06
C LYS A 428 4.08 -5.51 -22.76
N PHE A 429 4.68 -4.42 -23.21
CA PHE A 429 6.00 -4.00 -22.76
C PHE A 429 5.84 -2.88 -21.75
N SER A 430 6.52 -3.00 -20.61
CA SER A 430 6.49 -2.01 -19.54
C SER A 430 7.91 -1.58 -19.19
N TYR A 431 8.11 -0.28 -19.02
CA TYR A 431 9.33 0.31 -18.52
C TYR A 431 9.01 1.20 -17.33
N THR A 432 9.73 0.99 -16.24
CA THR A 432 9.76 1.90 -15.09
C THR A 432 11.20 2.33 -14.85
N SER A 433 11.44 3.64 -14.79
CA SER A 433 12.77 4.18 -14.46
C SER A 433 13.23 3.77 -13.06
N ASN A 434 14.54 3.70 -12.82
CA ASN A 434 15.12 3.32 -11.52
C ASN A 434 14.60 4.16 -10.33
N GLY A 435 14.18 5.41 -10.57
CA GLY A 435 13.59 6.28 -9.54
C GLY A 435 12.06 6.24 -9.47
N GLY A 436 11.39 5.37 -10.21
CA GLY A 436 9.92 5.26 -10.26
C GLY A 436 9.18 6.43 -10.94
N MET A 437 9.89 7.46 -11.41
CA MET A 437 9.31 8.72 -11.88
C MET A 437 8.78 8.68 -13.32
N ALA A 438 9.33 7.81 -14.17
CA ALA A 438 8.85 7.63 -15.54
C ALA A 438 8.37 6.19 -15.72
N ARG A 439 7.08 6.04 -16.05
CA ARG A 439 6.45 4.78 -16.44
C ARG A 439 5.97 4.90 -17.89
N ARG A 440 6.39 3.97 -18.74
CA ARG A 440 5.92 3.87 -20.12
C ARG A 440 5.45 2.44 -20.36
N SER A 441 4.36 2.29 -21.10
CA SER A 441 3.95 0.99 -21.61
C SER A 441 3.32 1.14 -22.99
N PHE A 442 3.58 0.18 -23.86
CA PHE A 442 2.81 0.00 -25.08
C PHE A 442 2.35 -1.45 -25.18
N ILE A 443 1.31 -1.65 -25.97
CA ILE A 443 0.64 -2.93 -26.16
C ILE A 443 0.74 -3.30 -27.63
N VAL A 444 0.97 -4.59 -27.88
CA VAL A 444 0.93 -5.17 -29.22
C VAL A 444 -0.29 -6.11 -29.27
N PRO A 445 -1.41 -5.69 -29.87
CA PRO A 445 -2.58 -6.53 -30.00
C PRO A 445 -2.29 -7.67 -30.98
N MET A 446 -2.58 -8.91 -30.58
CA MET A 446 -2.47 -10.10 -31.42
C MET A 446 -3.72 -10.23 -32.30
N THR A 447 -3.85 -9.29 -33.22
CA THR A 447 -4.80 -9.40 -34.34
C THR A 447 -4.45 -10.60 -35.22
N GLU A 448 -5.37 -11.02 -36.09
CA GLU A 448 -5.11 -12.14 -37.00
C GLU A 448 -3.87 -11.89 -37.85
N GLU A 449 -3.74 -10.68 -38.40
CA GLU A 449 -2.59 -10.24 -39.18
C GLU A 449 -1.30 -10.30 -38.36
N THR A 450 -1.34 -9.81 -37.11
CA THR A 450 -0.16 -9.80 -36.22
C THR A 450 0.25 -11.22 -35.82
N ILE A 451 -0.70 -12.12 -35.58
CA ILE A 451 -0.41 -13.53 -35.29
C ILE A 451 0.22 -14.20 -36.51
N ILE A 452 -0.29 -13.95 -37.72
CA ILE A 452 0.29 -14.46 -38.97
C ILE A 452 1.73 -13.96 -39.16
N GLU A 453 1.99 -12.69 -38.91
CA GLU A 453 3.35 -12.13 -38.96
C GLU A 453 4.28 -12.75 -37.92
N LEU A 454 3.80 -12.96 -36.69
CA LEU A 454 4.55 -13.63 -35.63
C LEU A 454 4.88 -15.08 -36.02
N ILE A 455 3.92 -15.82 -36.60
CA ILE A 455 4.14 -17.17 -37.12
C ILE A 455 5.24 -17.15 -38.18
N LYS A 456 5.13 -16.30 -39.21
CA LYS A 456 6.16 -16.17 -40.27
C LYS A 456 7.53 -15.85 -39.68
N LEU A 457 7.60 -14.99 -38.67
CA LEU A 457 8.86 -14.64 -38.00
C LEU A 457 9.46 -15.85 -37.26
N LEU A 458 8.64 -16.63 -36.54
CA LEU A 458 9.08 -17.86 -35.88
C LEU A 458 9.51 -18.93 -36.90
N GLU A 459 8.75 -19.12 -37.99
CA GLU A 459 9.05 -20.03 -39.09
C GLU A 459 10.39 -19.68 -39.76
N SER A 460 10.66 -18.39 -40.02
CA SER A 460 11.92 -17.93 -40.62
C SER A 460 13.15 -18.22 -39.75
N LYS A 461 12.94 -18.42 -38.44
CA LYS A 461 13.99 -18.74 -37.46
C LYS A 461 14.15 -20.25 -37.22
N LEU A 462 13.32 -21.09 -37.84
CA LEU A 462 13.47 -22.55 -37.86
C LEU A 462 14.57 -22.98 -38.85
N THR A 463 15.25 -24.08 -38.54
CA THR A 463 16.18 -24.72 -39.50
C THR A 463 15.41 -25.37 -40.65
N ALA A 464 16.04 -25.56 -41.82
CA ALA A 464 15.40 -26.17 -43.00
C ALA A 464 14.73 -27.53 -42.72
N SER A 465 15.26 -28.33 -41.78
CA SER A 465 14.65 -29.60 -41.38
C SER A 465 13.38 -29.44 -40.53
N ALA A 466 13.30 -28.37 -39.72
CA ALA A 466 12.13 -28.04 -38.92
C ALA A 466 11.02 -27.42 -39.79
N PHE A 467 11.38 -26.52 -40.72
CA PHE A 467 10.47 -26.00 -41.75
C PHE A 467 9.82 -27.14 -42.54
N ALA A 468 10.62 -28.11 -43.01
CA ALA A 468 10.11 -29.24 -43.77
C ALA A 468 9.16 -30.17 -42.98
N LYS A 469 9.27 -30.22 -41.64
CA LYS A 469 8.37 -31.00 -40.78
C LYS A 469 7.04 -30.28 -40.57
N GLU A 470 7.09 -28.97 -40.42
CA GLU A 470 5.91 -28.11 -40.26
C GLU A 470 5.05 -28.06 -41.51
N GLN A 471 5.64 -27.83 -42.68
CA GLN A 471 4.92 -27.82 -43.95
C GLN A 471 4.16 -29.14 -44.20
N ARG A 472 4.75 -30.28 -43.79
CA ARG A 472 4.07 -31.58 -43.84
C ARG A 472 2.90 -31.71 -42.86
N THR A 473 2.94 -31.00 -41.74
CA THR A 473 1.88 -30.96 -40.73
C THR A 473 0.71 -30.07 -41.16
N LEU A 474 1.01 -28.94 -41.84
CA LEU A 474 0.02 -28.05 -42.45
C LEU A 474 -0.79 -28.73 -43.57
N MET A 475 -0.27 -29.82 -44.14
CA MET A 475 -0.97 -30.64 -45.11
C MET A 475 -2.07 -31.48 -44.44
N THR A 476 -3.15 -30.82 -44.01
CA THR A 476 -4.31 -31.45 -43.38
C THR A 476 -5.16 -32.21 -44.39
N LYS A 477 -6.03 -33.11 -43.92
CA LYS A 477 -6.99 -33.82 -44.79
C LYS A 477 -7.97 -32.85 -45.46
N LYS A 478 -8.41 -31.80 -44.73
CA LYS A 478 -9.30 -30.75 -45.23
C LYS A 478 -8.65 -29.99 -46.39
N LEU A 479 -7.39 -29.57 -46.24
CA LEU A 479 -6.64 -28.90 -47.30
C LEU A 479 -6.44 -29.82 -48.52
N ARG A 480 -6.10 -31.10 -48.31
CA ARG A 480 -5.96 -32.05 -49.43
C ARG A 480 -7.25 -32.21 -50.24
N GLU A 481 -8.39 -32.35 -49.57
CA GLU A 481 -9.68 -32.46 -50.25
C GLU A 481 -10.09 -31.15 -50.94
N PHE A 482 -9.82 -30.01 -50.32
CA PHE A 482 -10.06 -28.70 -50.92
C PHE A 482 -9.29 -28.54 -52.23
N ILE A 483 -7.99 -28.85 -52.25
CA ILE A 483 -7.16 -28.72 -53.46
C ILE A 483 -7.62 -29.70 -54.56
N LYS A 484 -7.96 -30.95 -54.20
CA LYS A 484 -8.54 -31.90 -55.17
C LYS A 484 -9.83 -31.39 -55.80
N LYS A 485 -10.71 -30.80 -54.98
CA LYS A 485 -11.97 -30.23 -55.46
C LYS A 485 -11.73 -29.01 -56.35
N ARG A 486 -10.79 -28.12 -55.97
CA ARG A 486 -10.38 -26.96 -56.76
C ARG A 486 -9.87 -27.38 -58.15
N ASP A 487 -9.03 -28.41 -58.19
CA ASP A 487 -8.45 -28.93 -59.44
C ASP A 487 -9.40 -29.91 -60.17
N ASN A 488 -10.68 -29.94 -59.78
CA ASN A 488 -11.73 -30.79 -60.33
C ASN A 488 -11.31 -32.27 -60.46
N TYR A 489 -10.64 -32.81 -59.43
CA TYR A 489 -10.13 -34.18 -59.38
C TYR A 489 -9.38 -34.59 -60.66
N THR A 490 -8.58 -33.66 -61.18
CA THR A 490 -7.82 -33.80 -62.43
C THR A 490 -6.35 -33.47 -62.18
N CYS A 491 -5.45 -34.26 -62.79
CA CYS A 491 -4.01 -34.02 -62.72
C CYS A 491 -3.65 -32.73 -63.48
N CYS A 492 -3.08 -31.75 -62.78
CA CYS A 492 -2.68 -30.46 -63.35
C CYS A 492 -1.56 -30.57 -64.39
N ASN A 493 -0.80 -31.67 -64.41
CA ASN A 493 0.31 -31.87 -65.34
C ASN A 493 -0.08 -32.62 -66.63
N CYS A 494 -0.89 -33.68 -66.55
CA CYS A 494 -1.22 -34.50 -67.72
C CYS A 494 -2.70 -34.48 -68.12
N GLY A 495 -3.56 -33.80 -67.37
CA GLY A 495 -5.00 -33.69 -67.65
C GLY A 495 -5.81 -34.96 -67.37
N ASN A 496 -5.20 -36.05 -66.88
CA ASN A 496 -5.94 -37.27 -66.54
C ASN A 496 -6.78 -37.07 -65.27
N SER A 497 -8.00 -37.60 -65.24
CA SER A 497 -8.96 -37.38 -64.16
C SER A 497 -9.60 -38.68 -63.67
N ILE A 498 -10.15 -38.65 -62.47
CA ILE A 498 -10.90 -39.80 -61.93
C ILE A 498 -12.18 -40.11 -62.72
N TYR A 499 -12.65 -39.17 -63.56
CA TYR A 499 -13.81 -39.37 -64.42
C TYR A 499 -13.48 -40.24 -65.65
N ALA A 500 -12.25 -40.10 -66.17
CA ALA A 500 -11.75 -40.91 -67.28
C ALA A 500 -11.17 -42.24 -66.80
N GLU A 501 -10.50 -42.24 -65.64
CA GLU A 501 -9.92 -43.42 -65.01
C GLU A 501 -10.39 -43.51 -63.55
N PRO A 502 -11.48 -44.24 -63.25
CA PRO A 502 -12.07 -44.32 -61.90
C PRO A 502 -11.10 -44.77 -60.78
N ASN A 503 -10.05 -45.49 -61.14
CA ASN A 503 -9.04 -46.00 -60.20
C ASN A 503 -7.74 -45.15 -60.17
N LEU A 504 -7.78 -43.92 -60.68
CA LEU A 504 -6.62 -43.03 -60.72
C LEU A 504 -6.30 -42.46 -59.33
N LEU A 505 -5.13 -42.80 -58.79
CA LEU A 505 -4.63 -42.22 -57.54
C LEU A 505 -4.10 -40.80 -57.76
N LEU A 506 -4.76 -39.83 -57.12
CA LEU A 506 -4.37 -38.42 -57.08
C LEU A 506 -3.78 -38.03 -55.73
N GLU A 507 -2.65 -37.33 -55.80
CA GLU A 507 -1.89 -36.84 -54.66
C GLU A 507 -1.74 -35.32 -54.75
N ILE A 508 -1.64 -34.66 -53.60
CA ILE A 508 -1.38 -33.23 -53.54
C ILE A 508 0.12 -33.03 -53.37
N ASP A 509 0.70 -32.26 -54.28
CA ASP A 509 2.13 -31.96 -54.33
C ASP A 509 2.37 -30.46 -54.34
N HIS A 510 3.55 -30.05 -53.88
CA HIS A 510 3.96 -28.65 -53.87
C HIS A 510 4.62 -28.28 -55.20
N ILE A 511 4.12 -27.25 -55.89
CA ILE A 511 4.70 -26.71 -57.14
C ILE A 511 6.18 -26.37 -56.91
N ILE A 512 6.48 -25.56 -55.90
CA ILE A 512 7.82 -25.38 -55.33
C ILE A 512 7.98 -26.39 -54.19
N PRO A 513 8.89 -27.37 -54.28
CA PRO A 513 9.07 -28.38 -53.24
C PRO A 513 9.43 -27.77 -51.88
N VAL A 514 8.94 -28.39 -50.81
CA VAL A 514 9.25 -27.99 -49.42
C VAL A 514 10.77 -27.97 -49.15
N SER A 515 11.53 -28.90 -49.75
CA SER A 515 13.00 -28.93 -49.65
C SER A 515 13.70 -27.71 -50.24
N LYS A 516 13.00 -26.94 -51.10
CA LYS A 516 13.48 -25.72 -51.75
C LYS A 516 12.77 -24.47 -51.21
N GLY A 517 12.17 -24.56 -50.02
CA GLY A 517 11.51 -23.44 -49.34
C GLY A 517 10.05 -23.22 -49.73
N GLY A 518 9.42 -24.17 -50.42
CA GLY A 518 8.00 -24.07 -50.78
C GLY A 518 7.06 -24.20 -49.59
N CYS A 519 6.11 -23.27 -49.48
CA CYS A 519 5.09 -23.24 -48.43
C CYS A 519 3.85 -24.07 -48.79
N THR A 520 3.13 -24.56 -47.79
CA THR A 520 1.89 -25.35 -47.91
C THR A 520 0.71 -24.39 -47.92
N GLU A 521 0.56 -23.74 -49.06
CA GLU A 521 -0.47 -22.74 -49.32
C GLU A 521 -1.10 -23.03 -50.68
N GLU A 522 -2.38 -22.72 -50.86
CA GLU A 522 -3.16 -23.19 -52.01
C GLU A 522 -2.49 -22.89 -53.36
N LYS A 523 -1.94 -21.68 -53.53
CA LYS A 523 -1.24 -21.27 -54.75
C LYS A 523 0.02 -22.07 -55.07
N ASN A 524 0.62 -22.71 -54.06
CA ASN A 524 1.81 -23.55 -54.23
C ASN A 524 1.46 -25.04 -54.21
N LEU A 525 0.17 -25.41 -54.13
CA LEU A 525 -0.29 -26.79 -54.17
C LEU A 525 -0.98 -27.11 -55.49
N GLN A 526 -0.79 -28.35 -55.95
CA GLN A 526 -1.39 -28.88 -57.17
C GLN A 526 -1.78 -30.34 -57.00
N THR A 527 -2.83 -30.76 -57.70
CA THR A 527 -3.24 -32.16 -57.80
C THR A 527 -2.46 -32.86 -58.91
N LEU A 528 -1.71 -33.90 -58.58
CA LEU A 528 -0.97 -34.72 -59.55
C LEU A 528 -1.41 -36.19 -59.46
N CYS A 529 -1.43 -36.90 -60.60
CA CYS A 529 -1.50 -38.35 -60.56
C CYS A 529 -0.19 -38.93 -60.04
N TRP A 530 -0.25 -40.12 -59.43
CA TRP A 530 0.94 -40.77 -58.86
C TRP A 530 2.14 -40.88 -59.83
N LYS A 531 1.90 -41.04 -61.14
CA LYS A 531 2.96 -41.07 -62.18
C LYS A 531 3.64 -39.71 -62.36
N CYS A 532 2.85 -38.64 -62.41
CA CYS A 532 3.35 -37.27 -62.54
C CYS A 532 4.03 -36.81 -61.25
N ASN A 533 3.44 -37.11 -60.09
CA ASN A 533 4.02 -36.77 -58.78
C ASN A 533 5.40 -37.42 -58.60
N ARG A 534 5.50 -38.72 -58.89
CA ARG A 534 6.78 -39.47 -58.81
C ARG A 534 7.84 -38.96 -59.79
N SER A 535 7.43 -38.57 -61.00
CA SER A 535 8.35 -38.00 -62.00
C SER A 535 8.85 -36.61 -61.60
N LYS A 536 8.01 -35.81 -60.94
CA LYS A 536 8.36 -34.48 -60.44
C LYS A 536 9.35 -34.55 -59.28
N SER A 537 9.07 -35.35 -58.24
CA SER A 537 9.91 -35.42 -57.04
C SER A 537 10.20 -34.01 -56.48
N ASP A 538 11.46 -33.67 -56.21
CA ASP A 538 11.95 -32.39 -55.73
C ASP A 538 12.34 -31.41 -56.85
N LYS A 539 11.89 -31.65 -58.09
CA LYS A 539 12.11 -30.74 -59.23
C LYS A 539 11.04 -29.65 -59.27
N ILE A 540 11.45 -28.47 -59.70
CA ILE A 540 10.53 -27.40 -60.11
C ILE A 540 10.31 -27.62 -61.60
N ILE A 541 9.07 -27.92 -61.99
CA ILE A 541 8.70 -28.07 -63.40
C ILE A 541 8.27 -26.68 -63.87
N SER A 542 8.98 -26.15 -64.86
CA SER A 542 8.76 -24.83 -65.46
C SER A 542 7.57 -24.82 -66.41
#